data_AF-X0YRZ5-F1
#
_entry.id   AF-X0YRZ5-F1
#
_cell.length_a   1.000
_cell.length_b   1.000
_cell.length_c   1.000
_cell.angle_alpha   90.00
_cell.angle_beta   90.00
_cell.angle_gamma   90.00
#
_symmetry.space_group_name_H-M   'P 1'
#
loop_
_entity.id
_entity.type
_entity.pdbx_description
1 polymer ?
#
loop_
_entity_poly.entity_id
_entity_poly.type
_entity_poly.pdbx_seq_one_letter_code
_entity_poly.pdbx_strand_id
1 'polypeptide(L)'
;GDFDVDQLLAEPYFVSPLRKHDCPPISDGATAMVIAADDVARKASKKPAWIRGIDHRIESHQLGLRDLAKSTSTSLAGEKAGAVDIDVAELHAPFSHQELILRDALNLGDDVKVNPSGGALAANSVMVAGLTRIGEAANA
;
A
#
# COMPACT_ATOMS: atom_id res chain seq x y z
N GLY A 1 2.84 15.82 4.86
CA GLY A 1 3.60 17.07 4.98
C GLY A 1 2.62 18.20 5.19
N ASP A 2 3.09 19.36 5.65
CA ASP A 2 2.22 20.50 5.89
C ASP A 2 1.97 21.24 4.57
N PHE A 3 0.92 20.82 3.87
CA PHE A 3 0.48 21.42 2.60
C PHE A 3 -0.96 21.92 2.73
N ASP A 4 -1.25 23.04 2.06
CA ASP A 4 -2.61 23.52 1.90
C ASP A 4 -3.31 22.81 0.73
N VAL A 5 -4.52 22.31 0.98
CA VAL A 5 -5.28 21.54 -0.03
C VAL A 5 -5.68 22.41 -1.21
N ASP A 6 -6.11 23.65 -0.96
CA ASP A 6 -6.53 24.56 -2.03
C ASP A 6 -5.35 24.93 -2.94
N GLN A 7 -4.18 25.15 -2.35
CA GLN A 7 -2.94 25.33 -3.10
C GLN A 7 -2.62 24.12 -4.00
N LEU A 8 -2.70 22.90 -3.46
CA LEU A 8 -2.46 21.67 -4.24
C LEU A 8 -3.45 21.56 -5.40
N LEU A 9 -4.75 21.80 -5.16
CA LEU A 9 -5.77 21.72 -6.20
C LEU A 9 -5.67 22.85 -7.24
N ALA A 10 -5.04 23.98 -6.91
CA ALA A 10 -4.77 25.07 -7.85
C ALA A 10 -3.58 24.79 -8.78
N GLU A 11 -2.73 23.80 -8.48
CA GLU A 11 -1.61 23.44 -9.35
C GLU A 11 -2.09 22.98 -10.73
N PRO A 12 -1.34 23.29 -11.80
CA PRO A 12 -1.66 22.78 -13.13
C PRO A 12 -1.59 21.25 -13.16
N TYR A 13 -2.43 20.65 -14.00
CA TYR A 13 -2.30 19.22 -14.29
C TYR A 13 -0.93 18.92 -14.87
N PHE A 14 -0.30 17.86 -14.36
CA PHE A 14 0.90 17.27 -14.94
C PHE A 14 0.51 16.38 -16.13
N VAL A 15 -0.50 15.51 -15.91
CA VAL A 15 -1.18 14.72 -16.95
C VAL A 15 -2.64 14.62 -16.54
N SER A 16 -3.56 15.23 -17.29
CA SER A 16 -4.97 15.30 -16.87
C SER A 16 -5.54 13.92 -16.52
N PRO A 17 -6.15 13.74 -15.32
CA PRO A 17 -6.46 14.74 -14.28
C PRO A 17 -5.44 14.84 -13.12
N LEU A 18 -4.27 14.21 -13.23
CA LEU A 18 -3.24 14.16 -12.19
C LEU A 18 -2.39 15.41 -12.17
N ARG A 19 -2.13 15.92 -10.96
CA ARG A 19 -1.16 16.97 -10.64
C ARG A 19 0.15 16.36 -10.17
N LYS A 20 1.15 17.20 -9.90
CA LYS A 20 2.49 16.70 -9.52
C LYS A 20 2.45 15.95 -8.19
N HIS A 21 1.66 16.41 -7.23
CA HIS A 21 1.50 15.76 -5.93
C HIS A 21 0.70 14.44 -5.98
N ASP A 22 -0.04 14.19 -7.07
CA ASP A 22 -0.72 12.91 -7.29
C ASP A 22 0.23 11.82 -7.80
N CYS A 23 1.49 12.17 -8.09
CA CYS A 23 2.50 11.28 -8.66
C CYS A 23 3.63 11.02 -7.64
N PRO A 24 4.24 9.83 -7.64
CA PRO A 24 5.26 9.50 -6.66
C PRO A 24 6.61 10.15 -7.06
N PRO A 25 7.49 10.44 -6.09
CA PRO A 25 8.87 10.80 -6.39
C PRO A 25 9.64 9.59 -6.95
N ILE A 26 10.74 9.88 -7.64
CA ILE A 26 11.74 8.85 -7.97
C ILE A 26 12.60 8.66 -6.72
N SER A 27 12.75 7.43 -6.26
CA SER A 27 13.47 7.12 -5.01
C SER A 27 14.33 5.87 -5.15
N ASP A 28 15.56 5.94 -4.70
CA ASP A 28 16.42 4.77 -4.51
C ASP A 28 16.31 4.26 -3.07
N GLY A 29 16.34 2.94 -2.89
CA GLY A 29 16.16 2.33 -1.57
C GLY A 29 16.43 0.84 -1.58
N ALA A 30 16.56 0.27 -0.39
CA ALA A 30 16.72 -1.17 -0.18
C ALA A 30 15.99 -1.60 1.10
N THR A 31 15.46 -2.81 1.12
CA THR A 31 14.82 -3.39 2.30
C THR A 31 15.13 -4.89 2.34
N ALA A 32 15.34 -5.43 3.53
CA ALA A 32 15.51 -6.86 3.76
C ALA A 32 14.63 -7.31 4.92
N MET A 33 14.12 -8.54 4.84
CA MET A 33 13.32 -9.16 5.88
C MET A 33 13.88 -10.56 6.17
N VAL A 34 14.00 -10.89 7.46
CA VAL A 34 14.36 -12.24 7.90
C VAL A 34 13.08 -12.96 8.30
N ILE A 35 12.75 -14.03 7.57
CA ILE A 35 11.60 -14.89 7.83
C ILE A 35 12.09 -16.16 8.49
N ALA A 36 11.46 -16.56 9.59
CA ALA A 36 11.79 -17.78 10.30
C ALA A 36 10.51 -18.47 10.81
N ALA A 37 10.57 -19.80 10.96
CA ALA A 37 9.50 -20.56 11.59
C ALA A 37 9.38 -20.22 13.09
N ASP A 38 8.21 -20.50 13.68
CA ASP A 38 7.78 -20.04 15.01
C ASP A 38 8.87 -20.09 16.09
N ASP A 39 9.44 -21.27 16.36
CA ASP A 39 10.41 -21.45 17.43
C ASP A 39 11.71 -20.67 17.18
N VAL A 40 12.16 -20.59 15.92
CA VAL A 40 13.33 -19.82 15.52
C VAL A 40 13.05 -18.32 15.63
N ALA A 41 11.89 -17.85 15.19
CA ALA A 41 11.50 -16.45 15.28
C ALA A 41 11.45 -15.96 16.73
N ARG A 42 10.87 -16.77 17.64
CA ARG A 42 10.83 -16.47 19.08
C ARG A 42 12.21 -16.45 19.74
N LYS A 43 13.15 -17.27 19.27
CA LYS A 43 14.55 -17.25 19.73
C LYS A 43 15.29 -16.02 19.21
N ALA A 44 15.02 -15.60 17.98
CA ALA A 44 15.73 -14.51 17.32
C ALA A 44 15.21 -13.10 17.69
N SER A 45 13.92 -12.95 18.02
CA SER A 45 13.31 -11.66 18.35
C SER A 45 12.34 -11.75 19.52
N LYS A 46 12.34 -10.73 20.39
CA LYS A 46 11.39 -10.59 21.50
C LYS A 46 9.98 -10.19 21.06
N LYS A 47 9.85 -9.53 19.90
CA LYS A 47 8.58 -9.05 19.34
C LYS A 47 8.54 -9.35 17.82
N PRO A 48 8.45 -10.62 17.41
CA PRO A 48 8.32 -10.96 15.99
C PRO A 48 6.97 -10.50 15.44
N ALA A 49 6.95 -10.02 14.20
CA ALA A 49 5.72 -9.79 13.44
C ALA A 49 5.28 -11.10 12.76
N TRP A 50 4.02 -11.48 12.98
CA TRP A 50 3.48 -12.75 12.47
C TRP A 50 2.76 -12.53 11.14
N ILE A 51 3.18 -13.27 10.11
CA ILE A 51 2.42 -13.36 8.86
C ILE A 51 1.21 -14.26 9.11
N ARG A 52 0.01 -13.67 9.17
CA ARG A 52 -1.25 -14.39 9.45
C ARG A 52 -1.91 -14.97 8.20
N GLY A 53 -1.64 -14.38 7.05
CA GLY A 53 -2.13 -14.83 5.76
C GLY A 53 -1.38 -14.15 4.62
N ILE A 54 -1.35 -14.81 3.48
CA ILE A 54 -0.82 -14.29 2.22
C ILE A 54 -1.66 -14.86 1.09
N ASP A 55 -2.10 -14.00 0.18
CA ASP A 55 -2.74 -14.40 -1.07
C ASP A 55 -2.23 -13.46 -2.16
N HIS A 56 -1.92 -14.03 -3.32
CA HIS A 56 -1.37 -13.30 -4.45
C HIS A 56 -2.24 -13.54 -5.67
N ARG A 57 -2.66 -12.44 -6.30
CA ARG A 57 -3.51 -12.43 -7.49
C ARG A 57 -3.03 -11.40 -8.48
N ILE A 58 -3.44 -11.58 -9.72
CA ILE A 58 -3.15 -10.66 -10.82
C ILE A 58 -4.44 -10.35 -11.58
N GLU A 59 -4.47 -9.19 -12.23
CA GLU A 59 -5.52 -8.80 -13.18
C GLU A 59 -4.92 -8.58 -14.56
N SER A 60 -5.77 -8.54 -15.58
CA SER A 60 -5.32 -8.21 -16.93
C SER A 60 -4.74 -6.79 -16.96
N HIS A 61 -3.59 -6.65 -17.61
CA HIS A 61 -2.94 -5.36 -17.88
C HIS A 61 -3.51 -4.69 -19.15
N GLN A 62 -4.31 -5.39 -19.96
CA GLN A 62 -4.87 -4.86 -21.19
C GLN A 62 -6.04 -3.93 -20.91
N LEU A 63 -6.01 -2.74 -21.51
CA LEU A 63 -7.09 -1.76 -21.42
C LEU A 63 -8.39 -2.33 -22.02
N GLY A 64 -9.52 -2.04 -21.37
CA GLY A 64 -10.85 -2.47 -21.82
C GLY A 64 -11.25 -3.90 -21.39
N LEU A 65 -10.34 -4.70 -20.83
CA LEU A 65 -10.67 -6.04 -20.32
C LEU A 65 -11.21 -6.05 -18.88
N ARG A 66 -11.18 -4.90 -18.19
CA ARG A 66 -11.71 -4.76 -16.84
C ARG A 66 -12.12 -3.32 -16.55
N ASP A 67 -12.94 -3.17 -15.53
CA ASP A 67 -13.20 -1.88 -14.89
C ASP A 67 -11.94 -1.43 -14.14
N LEU A 68 -11.36 -0.30 -14.55
CA LEU A 68 -10.14 0.25 -13.95
C LEU A 68 -10.40 0.96 -12.61
N ALA A 69 -11.66 1.27 -12.29
CA ALA A 69 -12.05 1.84 -11.01
C ALA A 69 -12.17 0.77 -9.90
N LYS A 70 -11.98 -0.51 -10.23
CA LYS A 70 -12.04 -1.62 -9.29
C LYS A 70 -10.74 -2.41 -9.30
N SER A 71 -10.45 -3.07 -8.17
CA SER A 71 -9.41 -4.10 -8.09
C SER A 71 -9.99 -5.40 -7.53
N THR A 72 -10.50 -6.24 -8.43
CA THR A 72 -11.12 -7.51 -8.04
C THR A 72 -10.08 -8.45 -7.42
N SER A 73 -8.83 -8.38 -7.90
CA SER A 73 -7.74 -9.16 -7.32
C SER A 73 -7.46 -8.79 -5.88
N THR A 74 -7.44 -7.49 -5.56
CA THR A 74 -7.20 -6.99 -4.21
C THR A 74 -8.32 -7.42 -3.26
N SER A 75 -9.58 -7.32 -3.66
CA SER A 75 -10.71 -7.77 -2.83
C SER A 75 -10.61 -9.25 -2.48
N LEU A 76 -10.38 -10.11 -3.48
CA LEU A 76 -10.27 -11.55 -3.25
C LEU A 76 -9.00 -11.91 -2.46
N ALA A 77 -7.89 -11.20 -2.70
CA ALA A 77 -6.65 -11.43 -1.96
C ALA A 77 -6.80 -11.02 -0.49
N GLY A 78 -7.43 -9.88 -0.21
CA GLY A 78 -7.76 -9.46 1.15
C GLY A 78 -8.64 -10.48 1.87
N GLU A 79 -9.70 -10.94 1.22
CA GLU A 79 -10.59 -11.97 1.78
C GLU A 79 -9.82 -13.28 2.10
N LYS A 80 -9.02 -13.78 1.15
CA LYS A 80 -8.30 -15.05 1.32
C LYS A 80 -7.08 -14.95 2.24
N ALA A 81 -6.48 -13.77 2.37
CA ALA A 81 -5.45 -13.49 3.36
C ALA A 81 -6.02 -13.28 4.78
N GLY A 82 -7.34 -13.13 4.92
CA GLY A 82 -7.99 -12.86 6.20
C GLY A 82 -7.80 -11.41 6.68
N ALA A 83 -7.80 -10.46 5.74
CA ALA A 83 -7.67 -9.04 5.99
C ALA A 83 -8.96 -8.44 6.58
N VAL A 84 -9.30 -8.83 7.81
CA VAL A 84 -10.45 -8.35 8.59
C VAL A 84 -9.95 -7.71 9.89
N ASP A 85 -10.70 -6.75 10.44
CA ASP A 85 -10.39 -6.06 11.70
C ASP A 85 -8.93 -5.55 11.76
N ILE A 86 -8.54 -4.76 10.76
CA ILE A 86 -7.18 -4.24 10.60
C ILE A 86 -7.05 -2.85 11.24
N ASP A 87 -6.05 -2.64 12.09
CA ASP A 87 -5.77 -1.32 12.68
C ASP A 87 -5.01 -0.38 11.71
N VAL A 88 -4.17 -0.95 10.84
CA VAL A 88 -3.25 -0.23 9.95
C VAL A 88 -3.12 -0.90 8.59
N ALA A 89 -3.16 -0.10 7.53
CA ALA A 89 -2.97 -0.58 6.16
C ALA A 89 -1.85 0.20 5.46
N GLU A 90 -0.79 -0.49 5.09
CA GLU A 90 0.31 0.06 4.27
C GLU A 90 0.09 -0.38 2.81
N LEU A 91 -0.55 0.50 2.03
CA LEU A 91 -0.98 0.25 0.65
C LEU A 91 0.04 0.79 -0.34
N HIS A 92 0.38 -0.01 -1.36
CA HIS A 92 1.17 0.48 -2.47
C HIS A 92 0.28 1.19 -3.51
N ALA A 93 0.07 2.49 -3.30
CA ALA A 93 -0.67 3.38 -4.19
C ALA A 93 0.26 4.47 -4.76
N PRO A 94 1.04 4.20 -5.82
CA PRO A 94 1.93 5.20 -6.41
C PRO A 94 1.20 6.44 -6.94
N PHE A 95 -0.11 6.37 -7.21
CA PHE A 95 -0.92 7.53 -7.56
C PHE A 95 -2.06 7.73 -6.57
N SER A 96 -2.38 8.97 -6.23
CA SER A 96 -3.35 9.33 -5.18
C SER A 96 -4.70 8.60 -5.32
N HIS A 97 -5.26 8.56 -6.54
CA HIS A 97 -6.53 7.90 -6.80
C HIS A 97 -6.52 6.39 -6.55
N GLN A 98 -5.36 5.73 -6.56
CA GLN A 98 -5.26 4.28 -6.35
C GLN A 98 -5.49 3.92 -4.89
N GLU A 99 -5.19 4.82 -3.95
CA GLU A 99 -5.48 4.59 -2.54
C GLU A 99 -6.99 4.41 -2.32
N LEU A 100 -7.81 5.25 -2.97
CA LEU A 100 -9.27 5.14 -2.91
C LEU A 100 -9.75 3.77 -3.41
N ILE A 101 -9.25 3.33 -4.58
CA ILE A 101 -9.60 2.03 -5.17
C ILE A 101 -9.20 0.87 -4.24
N LEU A 102 -8.03 0.93 -3.62
CA LEU A 102 -7.54 -0.13 -2.72
C LEU A 102 -8.29 -0.14 -1.39
N ARG A 103 -8.63 1.02 -0.83
CA ARG A 103 -9.45 1.14 0.39
C ARG A 103 -10.83 0.53 0.16
N ASP A 104 -11.48 0.87 -0.95
CA ASP A 104 -12.77 0.29 -1.34
C ASP A 104 -12.65 -1.23 -1.56
N ALA A 105 -11.61 -1.67 -2.28
CA ALA A 105 -11.41 -3.09 -2.59
C ALA A 105 -11.20 -3.95 -1.34
N LEU A 106 -10.49 -3.42 -0.34
CA LEU A 106 -10.23 -4.08 0.95
C LEU A 106 -11.32 -3.81 2.00
N ASN A 107 -12.34 -3.01 1.67
CA ASN A 107 -13.39 -2.59 2.58
C ASN A 107 -12.83 -2.00 3.90
N LEU A 108 -11.83 -1.12 3.79
CA LEU A 108 -11.21 -0.49 4.95
C LEU A 108 -12.14 0.57 5.55
N GLY A 109 -12.37 0.48 6.86
CA GLY A 109 -13.11 1.50 7.61
C GLY A 109 -12.35 2.82 7.75
N ASP A 110 -13.06 3.87 8.15
CA ASP A 110 -12.48 5.20 8.39
C ASP A 110 -11.55 5.23 9.63
N ASP A 111 -11.66 4.23 10.50
CA ASP A 111 -10.83 4.03 11.69
C ASP A 111 -9.46 3.39 11.37
N VAL A 112 -9.32 2.79 10.18
CA VAL A 112 -8.06 2.19 9.74
C VAL A 112 -7.04 3.27 9.39
N LYS A 113 -5.85 3.20 10.00
CA LYS A 113 -4.75 4.11 9.65
C LYS A 113 -4.12 3.67 8.32
N VAL A 114 -4.40 4.41 7.26
CA VAL A 114 -3.85 4.13 5.93
C VAL A 114 -2.54 4.90 5.73
N ASN A 115 -1.48 4.17 5.32
CA ASN A 115 -0.17 4.71 4.98
C ASN A 115 0.44 5.67 6.02
N PRO A 116 0.51 5.34 7.33
CA PRO A 116 1.20 6.19 8.31
C PRO A 116 2.67 6.45 7.96
N SER A 117 3.31 5.58 7.17
CA SER A 117 4.66 5.81 6.62
C SER A 117 4.75 6.95 5.59
N GLY A 118 3.61 7.48 5.13
CA GLY A 118 3.49 8.39 3.98
C GLY A 118 3.32 7.66 2.64
N GLY A 119 3.42 6.33 2.61
CA GLY A 119 3.11 5.51 1.45
C GLY A 119 4.03 5.77 0.25
N ALA A 120 3.54 5.46 -0.95
CA ALA A 120 4.33 5.59 -2.19
C ALA A 120 4.45 7.06 -2.67
N LEU A 121 3.57 7.95 -2.22
CA LEU A 121 3.66 9.38 -2.56
C LEU A 121 4.79 10.09 -1.81
N ALA A 122 5.25 9.55 -0.68
CA ALA A 122 6.41 10.07 0.04
C ALA A 122 7.74 9.48 -0.47
N ALA A 123 7.77 8.17 -0.77
CA ALA A 123 8.94 7.49 -1.34
C ALA A 123 8.53 6.24 -2.12
N ASN A 124 9.04 6.10 -3.36
CA ASN A 124 8.68 5.00 -4.25
C ASN A 124 9.90 4.33 -4.89
N SER A 125 10.59 3.51 -4.11
CA SER A 125 11.63 2.61 -4.62
C SER A 125 10.98 1.40 -5.28
N VAL A 126 10.91 1.44 -6.62
CA VAL A 126 10.33 0.38 -7.46
C VAL A 126 10.99 -0.96 -7.12
N MET A 127 10.20 -2.04 -7.07
CA MET A 127 10.59 -3.39 -6.59
C MET A 127 10.88 -3.53 -5.09
N VAL A 128 11.17 -2.44 -4.38
CA VAL A 128 11.47 -2.47 -2.93
C VAL A 128 10.24 -2.13 -2.10
N ALA A 129 9.38 -1.26 -2.62
CA ALA A 129 8.25 -0.68 -1.92
C ALA A 129 7.36 -1.72 -1.21
N GLY A 130 7.04 -2.85 -1.86
CA GLY A 130 6.21 -3.89 -1.24
C GLY A 130 6.78 -4.43 0.07
N LEU A 131 8.09 -4.69 0.12
CA LEU A 131 8.74 -5.18 1.34
C LEU A 131 8.89 -4.08 2.39
N THR A 132 9.14 -2.83 1.97
CA THR A 132 9.14 -1.67 2.87
C THR A 132 7.78 -1.53 3.56
N ARG A 133 6.66 -1.62 2.83
CA ARG A 133 5.30 -1.54 3.38
C ARG A 133 5.02 -2.63 4.43
N ILE A 134 5.51 -3.86 4.22
CA ILE A 134 5.44 -4.93 5.23
C ILE A 134 6.19 -4.53 6.51
N GLY A 135 7.39 -3.96 6.36
CA GLY A 135 8.19 -3.47 7.49
C GLY A 135 7.53 -2.34 8.27
N GLU A 136 6.92 -1.37 7.57
CA GLU A 136 6.19 -0.27 8.19
C GLU A 136 4.96 -0.77 8.97
N ALA A 137 4.17 -1.67 8.38
CA ALA A 137 3.01 -2.27 9.06
C ALA A 137 3.42 -3.08 10.31
N ALA A 138 4.58 -3.73 10.29
CA ALA A 138 5.10 -4.48 11.43
C ALA A 138 5.54 -3.58 12.62
N ASN A 139 5.82 -2.29 12.35
CA ASN A 139 6.29 -1.33 13.35
C ASN A 139 5.20 -0.41 13.91
N ALA A 140 4.00 -0.45 13.31
CA ALA A 140 2.86 0.39 13.68
C ALA A 140 2.27 0.08 15.08
#